data_AF-A0A072PPU4-F1
#
_entry.id   AF-A0A072PPU4-F1
#
_cell.length_a   1.000
_cell.length_b   1.000
_cell.length_c   1.000
_cell.angle_alpha   90.00
_cell.angle_beta   90.00
_cell.angle_gamma   90.00
#
_symmetry.space_group_name_H-M   'P 1'
#
loop_
_entity.id
_entity.type
_entity.pdbx_description
1 polymer ?
#
loop_
_entity_poly.entity_id
_entity_poly.type
_entity_poly.pdbx_seq_one_letter_code
_entity_poly.pdbx_strand_id
1 'polypeptide(L)'
;MRHKAALLDDILVKYQAAWQEKRIVRPTGLFAFMWMKNQDLTIPTVDLNFTAWAGAFMNTWNSGLVHSMVGQQISGFITNINGEIRLQTASVANNIRRLAAEKPDEHHANSAKTLASAIAHVEEHGPNTGMMLEKGPTLGYALQLLSEVDRKDLLSGLLNYADSRLQPTWEDGGLFYPRNDELRSADWDRTYVDPYTGNSAIAYSRLDIAGGQKKMFEKPLTNDCLTQRPYIDGIHLAQGIDLLRGEWIEKEKTVVITIKAWDEKDHRVEPVVKQLSRGRWAIYVDGQLQRSQEVADGGKISKPINAGGKDEVDMVVLKVQKFELAMST
;
A
#
# COMPACT_ATOMS: atom_id res chain seq x y z
N MET A 1 -10.52 3.26 -22.44
CA MET A 1 -11.47 3.84 -21.46
C MET A 1 -10.80 5.03 -20.77
N ARG A 2 -10.61 6.15 -21.50
CA ARG A 2 -9.58 7.18 -21.20
C ARG A 2 -9.88 8.60 -21.70
N HIS A 3 -11.16 8.91 -21.96
CA HIS A 3 -11.55 10.24 -22.41
C HIS A 3 -12.66 10.71 -21.47
N LYS A 4 -12.47 11.88 -20.86
CA LYS A 4 -13.40 12.62 -19.95
C LYS A 4 -13.17 12.50 -18.43
N ALA A 5 -11.94 12.71 -17.95
CA ALA A 5 -11.72 13.12 -16.56
C ALA A 5 -12.53 14.39 -16.18
N ALA A 6 -12.81 15.26 -17.17
CA ALA A 6 -13.61 16.48 -17.02
C ALA A 6 -15.10 16.25 -16.63
N LEU A 7 -15.62 15.02 -16.66
CA LEU A 7 -16.98 14.73 -16.15
C LEU A 7 -17.02 14.58 -14.63
N LEU A 8 -15.87 14.41 -13.97
CA LEU A 8 -15.84 14.08 -12.55
C LEU A 8 -16.27 15.27 -11.68
N ASP A 9 -15.89 16.50 -12.04
CA ASP A 9 -16.15 17.69 -11.20
C ASP A 9 -17.65 17.92 -11.01
N ASP A 10 -18.42 17.90 -12.10
CA ASP A 10 -19.88 18.07 -12.07
C ASP A 10 -20.59 16.93 -11.33
N ILE A 11 -20.09 15.70 -11.48
CA ILE A 11 -20.64 14.52 -10.80
C ILE A 11 -20.32 14.59 -9.30
N LEU A 12 -19.12 15.02 -8.94
CA LEU A 12 -18.64 15.06 -7.57
C LEU A 12 -19.48 16.03 -6.73
N VAL A 13 -19.82 17.20 -7.27
CA VAL A 13 -20.70 18.17 -6.59
C VAL A 13 -22.06 17.55 -6.27
N LYS A 14 -22.68 16.88 -7.25
CA LYS A 14 -23.99 16.23 -7.06
C LYS A 14 -23.91 15.06 -6.07
N TYR A 15 -22.84 14.29 -6.14
CA TYR A 15 -22.62 13.13 -5.27
C TYR A 15 -22.40 13.56 -3.81
N GLN A 16 -21.59 14.60 -3.59
CA GLN A 16 -21.37 15.18 -2.26
C GLN A 16 -22.66 15.76 -1.67
N ALA A 17 -23.47 16.46 -2.47
CA ALA A 17 -24.77 16.95 -2.01
C ALA A 17 -25.69 15.82 -1.57
N ALA A 18 -25.78 14.74 -2.35
CA ALA A 18 -26.57 13.55 -1.99
C ALA A 18 -26.03 12.88 -0.71
N TRP A 19 -24.71 12.82 -0.53
CA TRP A 19 -24.09 12.26 0.67
C TRP A 19 -24.40 13.04 1.95
N GLN A 20 -24.44 14.37 1.84
CA GLN A 20 -24.85 15.23 2.95
C GLN A 20 -26.33 15.02 3.28
N GLU A 21 -27.21 15.03 2.27
CA GLU A 21 -28.64 14.79 2.44
C GLU A 21 -28.91 13.44 3.11
N LYS A 22 -28.26 12.38 2.63
CA LYS A 22 -28.43 11.00 3.14
C LYS A 22 -27.57 10.69 4.36
N ARG A 23 -26.81 11.65 4.88
CA ARG A 23 -25.94 11.50 6.06
C ARG A 23 -25.00 10.29 5.95
N ILE A 24 -24.40 10.11 4.77
CA ILE A 24 -23.45 9.04 4.47
C ILE A 24 -22.17 9.25 5.28
N VAL A 25 -21.69 10.49 5.38
CA VAL A 25 -20.61 10.84 6.31
C VAL A 25 -21.23 11.16 7.67
N ARG A 26 -20.81 10.45 8.71
CA ARG A 26 -21.33 10.64 10.07
C ARG A 26 -20.50 11.66 10.85
N PRO A 27 -21.03 12.25 11.94
CA PRO A 27 -20.25 13.13 12.82
C PRO A 27 -18.99 12.47 13.40
N THR A 28 -18.97 11.13 13.48
CA THR A 28 -17.79 10.34 13.88
C THR A 28 -16.69 10.30 12.81
N GLY A 29 -16.94 10.84 11.61
CA GLY A 29 -16.07 10.75 10.44
C GLY A 29 -16.20 9.45 9.65
N LEU A 30 -16.87 8.43 10.21
CA LEU A 30 -17.06 7.14 9.56
C LEU A 30 -18.12 7.22 8.44
N PHE A 31 -17.94 6.43 7.40
CA PHE A 31 -18.94 6.27 6.35
C PHE A 31 -20.07 5.34 6.83
N ALA A 32 -21.30 5.63 6.45
CA ALA A 32 -22.44 4.78 6.73
C ALA A 32 -22.20 3.36 6.18
N PHE A 33 -22.65 2.35 6.92
CA PHE A 33 -22.52 0.96 6.51
C PHE A 33 -23.35 0.67 5.26
N MET A 34 -24.58 1.18 5.22
CA MET A 34 -25.45 1.09 4.05
C MET A 34 -26.53 2.17 4.04
N TRP A 35 -27.04 2.48 2.86
CA TRP A 35 -28.28 3.24 2.67
C TRP A 35 -29.32 2.35 1.97
N MET A 36 -30.45 2.14 2.63
CA MET A 36 -31.57 1.34 2.13
C MET A 36 -32.55 2.24 1.41
N LYS A 37 -32.41 2.32 0.08
CA LYS A 37 -33.14 3.25 -0.80
C LYS A 37 -34.67 3.24 -0.59
N ASN A 38 -35.28 2.06 -0.49
CA ASN A 38 -36.75 1.94 -0.41
C ASN A 38 -37.28 2.36 0.97
N GLN A 39 -36.45 2.26 2.01
CA GLN A 39 -36.77 2.65 3.38
C GLN A 39 -36.32 4.07 3.72
N ASP A 40 -35.58 4.71 2.80
CA ASP A 40 -34.81 5.93 3.02
C ASP A 40 -34.04 5.93 4.36
N LEU A 41 -33.45 4.77 4.68
CA LEU A 41 -32.81 4.53 5.97
C LEU A 41 -31.30 4.34 5.79
N THR A 42 -30.52 5.20 6.44
CA THR A 42 -29.06 5.11 6.50
C THR A 42 -28.63 4.41 7.78
N ILE A 43 -27.97 3.26 7.64
CA ILE A 43 -27.46 2.46 8.76
C ILE A 43 -26.04 2.95 9.11
N PRO A 44 -25.80 3.39 10.36
CA PRO A 44 -24.46 3.82 10.77
C PRO A 44 -23.50 2.62 10.85
N THR A 45 -22.21 2.86 10.61
CA THR A 45 -21.17 1.91 11.00
C THR A 45 -20.61 2.26 12.38
N VAL A 46 -20.08 1.25 13.05
CA VAL A 46 -19.35 1.34 14.32
C VAL A 46 -17.96 0.72 14.19
N ASP A 47 -17.49 0.49 12.98
CA ASP A 47 -16.15 -0.03 12.69
C ASP A 47 -15.40 0.81 11.65
N LEU A 48 -14.11 0.54 11.53
CA LEU A 48 -13.24 1.12 10.50
C LEU A 48 -13.30 0.35 9.17
N ASN A 49 -13.88 -0.84 9.13
CA ASN A 49 -13.83 -1.80 8.02
C ASN A 49 -14.27 -1.16 6.69
N PHE A 50 -15.56 -0.86 6.55
CA PHE A 50 -16.09 -0.26 5.32
C PHE A 50 -15.51 1.15 5.07
N THR A 51 -15.26 1.89 6.16
CA THR A 51 -14.71 3.25 6.06
C THR A 51 -13.32 3.25 5.42
N ALA A 52 -12.45 2.33 5.83
CA ALA A 52 -11.11 2.22 5.31
C ALA A 52 -11.09 1.70 3.88
N TRP A 53 -11.90 0.70 3.56
CA TRP A 53 -12.07 0.22 2.19
C TRP A 53 -12.51 1.35 1.26
N ALA A 54 -13.62 2.02 1.60
CA ALA A 54 -14.13 3.13 0.80
C ALA A 54 -13.12 4.28 0.70
N GLY A 55 -12.42 4.61 1.80
CA GLY A 55 -11.38 5.63 1.82
C GLY A 55 -10.23 5.34 0.87
N ALA A 56 -9.72 4.10 0.84
CA ALA A 56 -8.61 3.69 -0.02
C ALA A 56 -8.93 3.92 -1.51
N PHE A 57 -10.10 3.47 -1.96
CA PHE A 57 -10.52 3.63 -3.36
C PHE A 57 -10.97 5.06 -3.68
N MET A 58 -11.67 5.72 -2.74
CA MET A 58 -12.12 7.11 -2.92
C MET A 58 -10.96 8.10 -2.99
N ASN A 59 -9.81 7.78 -2.39
CA ASN A 59 -8.61 8.61 -2.50
C ASN A 59 -8.19 8.84 -3.96
N THR A 60 -8.58 7.95 -4.86
CA THR A 60 -8.36 8.07 -6.31
C THR A 60 -9.01 9.32 -6.91
N TRP A 61 -10.27 9.58 -6.57
CA TRP A 61 -11.13 10.57 -7.25
C TRP A 61 -11.66 11.68 -6.33
N ASN A 62 -11.56 11.53 -5.01
CA ASN A 62 -11.94 12.55 -4.02
C ASN A 62 -10.94 12.57 -2.85
N SER A 63 -9.66 12.73 -3.20
CA SER A 63 -8.54 12.73 -2.26
C SER A 63 -8.70 13.81 -1.18
N GLY A 64 -9.17 15.00 -1.55
CA GLY A 64 -9.36 16.10 -0.60
C GLY A 64 -10.28 15.71 0.57
N LEU A 65 -11.40 15.06 0.28
CA LEU A 65 -12.31 14.57 1.32
C LEU A 65 -11.64 13.48 2.18
N VAL A 66 -11.02 12.47 1.56
CA VAL A 66 -10.37 11.37 2.29
C VAL A 66 -9.29 11.89 3.25
N HIS A 67 -8.38 12.73 2.74
CA HIS A 67 -7.31 13.32 3.55
C HIS A 67 -7.85 14.22 4.69
N SER A 68 -8.97 14.92 4.47
CA SER A 68 -9.59 15.75 5.52
C SER A 68 -10.19 14.93 6.68
N MET A 69 -10.57 13.67 6.44
CA MET A 69 -11.29 12.85 7.43
C MET A 69 -10.44 11.71 8.01
N VAL A 70 -9.38 11.27 7.32
CA VAL A 70 -8.65 10.05 7.70
C VAL A 70 -8.14 10.07 9.14
N GLY A 71 -7.69 11.23 9.64
CA GLY A 71 -7.27 11.38 11.03
C GLY A 71 -8.38 11.10 12.04
N GLN A 72 -9.60 11.59 11.77
CA GLN A 72 -10.76 11.33 12.61
C GLN A 72 -11.25 9.87 12.48
N GLN A 73 -11.19 9.31 11.26
CA GLN A 73 -11.63 7.94 10.98
C GLN A 73 -10.80 6.90 11.72
N ILE A 74 -9.48 7.01 11.67
CA ILE A 74 -8.58 6.03 12.29
C ILE A 74 -8.44 6.21 13.80
N SER A 75 -8.76 7.39 14.34
CA SER A 75 -8.62 7.70 15.77
C SER A 75 -9.38 6.68 16.63
N GLY A 76 -8.67 6.11 17.61
CA GLY A 76 -9.16 5.07 18.51
C GLY A 76 -9.21 3.66 17.92
N PHE A 77 -9.30 3.51 16.59
CA PHE A 77 -9.14 2.22 15.92
C PHE A 77 -7.66 1.84 15.77
N ILE A 78 -6.83 2.82 15.40
CA ILE A 78 -5.38 2.66 15.34
C ILE A 78 -4.79 3.49 16.47
N THR A 79 -4.03 2.83 17.35
CA THR A 79 -3.41 3.47 18.51
C THR A 79 -1.91 3.37 18.41
N ASN A 80 -1.19 4.44 18.78
CA ASN A 80 0.24 4.42 19.01
C ASN A 80 0.49 4.57 20.52
N ILE A 81 0.80 3.48 21.21
CA ILE A 81 1.01 3.48 22.66
C ILE A 81 2.46 3.04 22.91
N ASN A 82 3.25 3.92 23.53
CA ASN A 82 4.67 3.67 23.82
C ASN A 82 5.50 3.28 22.58
N GLY A 83 5.15 3.82 21.40
CA GLY A 83 5.83 3.52 20.13
C GLY A 83 5.27 2.30 19.40
N GLU A 84 4.32 1.58 19.99
CA GLU A 84 3.69 0.42 19.36
C GLU A 84 2.38 0.80 18.71
N ILE A 85 2.33 0.60 17.39
CA ILE A 85 1.17 0.89 16.56
C ILE A 85 0.35 -0.39 16.40
N ARG A 86 -0.90 -0.36 16.84
CA ARG A 86 -1.79 -1.52 16.85
C ARG A 86 -3.17 -1.16 16.32
N LEU A 87 -3.82 -2.11 15.65
CA LEU A 87 -5.24 -2.02 15.29
C LEU A 87 -6.08 -2.68 16.40
N GLN A 88 -7.00 -1.91 16.96
CA GLN A 88 -7.92 -2.35 18.00
C GLN A 88 -9.12 -3.09 17.40
N THR A 89 -9.74 -3.97 18.20
CA THR A 89 -11.06 -4.53 17.88
C THR A 89 -12.12 -3.42 17.86
N ALA A 90 -13.23 -3.63 17.15
CA ALA A 90 -14.22 -2.56 16.97
C ALA A 90 -14.81 -2.13 18.32
N SER A 91 -15.10 -3.10 19.20
CA SER A 91 -15.62 -2.81 20.54
C SER A 91 -14.65 -2.03 21.42
N VAL A 92 -13.35 -2.36 21.39
CA VAL A 92 -12.33 -1.63 22.15
C VAL A 92 -12.17 -0.22 21.57
N ALA A 93 -12.07 -0.10 20.24
CA ALA A 93 -11.93 1.19 19.56
C ALA A 93 -13.09 2.14 19.85
N ASN A 94 -14.33 1.65 19.82
CA ASN A 94 -15.50 2.44 20.14
C ASN A 94 -15.48 2.96 21.58
N ASN A 95 -15.00 2.13 22.53
CA ASN A 95 -14.85 2.56 23.91
C ASN A 95 -13.71 3.58 24.08
N ILE A 96 -12.59 3.42 23.38
CA ILE A 96 -11.53 4.44 23.36
C ILE A 96 -12.08 5.77 22.85
N ARG A 97 -12.81 5.75 21.74
CA ARG A 97 -13.41 6.95 21.13
C ARG A 97 -14.44 7.60 22.04
N ARG A 98 -15.29 6.80 22.71
CA ARG A 98 -16.26 7.28 23.70
C ARG A 98 -15.56 7.96 24.87
N LEU A 99 -14.60 7.30 25.50
CA LEU A 99 -13.86 7.84 26.65
C LEU A 99 -13.13 9.14 26.31
N ALA A 100 -12.45 9.19 25.17
CA ALA A 100 -11.76 10.39 24.70
C ALA A 100 -12.72 11.55 24.37
N ALA A 101 -13.97 11.26 23.98
CA ALA A 101 -14.98 12.28 23.71
C ALA A 101 -15.68 12.77 24.99
N GLU A 102 -16.00 11.88 25.93
CA GLU A 102 -16.70 12.20 27.18
C GLU A 102 -15.78 12.89 28.21
N LYS A 103 -14.49 12.52 28.22
CA LYS A 103 -13.51 12.98 29.20
C LYS A 103 -12.14 13.28 28.56
N PRO A 104 -12.04 14.28 27.67
CA PRO A 104 -10.84 14.57 26.90
C PRO A 104 -9.61 14.93 27.77
N ASP A 105 -9.82 15.49 28.96
CA ASP A 105 -8.73 15.84 29.89
C ASP A 105 -8.13 14.62 30.60
N GLU A 106 -8.87 13.50 30.65
CA GLU A 106 -8.46 12.27 31.34
C GLU A 106 -8.05 11.16 30.38
N HIS A 107 -8.54 11.20 29.14
CA HIS A 107 -8.46 10.14 28.16
C HIS A 107 -8.03 10.65 26.79
N HIS A 108 -7.03 9.98 26.21
CA HIS A 108 -6.53 10.24 24.87
C HIS A 108 -6.46 8.92 24.09
N ALA A 109 -6.75 8.95 22.79
CA ALA A 109 -6.82 7.74 21.97
C ALA A 109 -5.53 6.90 21.99
N ASN A 110 -4.38 7.55 22.15
CA ASN A 110 -3.05 6.93 22.21
C ASN A 110 -2.52 6.73 23.64
N SER A 111 -3.40 6.65 24.64
CA SER A 111 -3.01 6.46 26.05
C SER A 111 -3.22 5.03 26.51
N ALA A 112 -2.21 4.44 27.16
CA ALA A 112 -2.29 3.12 27.79
C ALA A 112 -3.44 3.05 28.82
N LYS A 113 -3.67 4.12 29.59
CA LYS A 113 -4.78 4.22 30.54
C LYS A 113 -6.13 4.07 29.82
N THR A 114 -6.28 4.73 28.67
CA THR A 114 -7.54 4.72 27.91
C THR A 114 -7.80 3.35 27.28
N LEU A 115 -6.74 2.72 26.73
CA LEU A 115 -6.84 1.35 26.23
C LEU A 115 -7.24 0.37 27.35
N ALA A 116 -6.60 0.45 28.52
CA ALA A 116 -6.93 -0.41 29.66
C ALA A 116 -8.39 -0.23 30.13
N SER A 117 -8.87 1.01 30.24
CA SER A 117 -10.27 1.28 30.57
C SER A 117 -11.25 0.76 29.51
N ALA A 118 -10.90 0.88 28.23
CA ALA A 118 -11.72 0.37 27.14
C ALA A 118 -11.78 -1.17 27.13
N ILE A 119 -10.65 -1.83 27.37
CA ILE A 119 -10.57 -3.30 27.50
C ILE A 119 -11.43 -3.77 28.68
N ALA A 120 -11.24 -3.21 29.87
CA ALA A 120 -11.97 -3.61 31.06
C ALA A 120 -13.49 -3.47 30.86
N HIS A 121 -13.93 -2.42 30.16
CA HIS A 121 -15.34 -2.26 29.83
C HIS A 121 -15.87 -3.37 28.92
N VAL A 122 -15.11 -3.78 27.89
CA VAL A 122 -15.48 -4.87 26.98
C VAL A 122 -15.43 -6.23 27.68
N GLU A 123 -14.52 -6.43 28.64
CA GLU A 123 -14.50 -7.64 29.49
C GLU A 123 -15.76 -7.78 30.33
N GLU A 124 -16.18 -6.69 30.96
CA GLU A 124 -17.32 -6.67 31.87
C GLU A 124 -18.67 -6.77 31.12
N HIS A 125 -18.80 -6.07 29.99
CA HIS A 125 -20.09 -5.90 29.30
C HIS A 125 -20.20 -6.70 28.00
N GLY A 126 -19.11 -7.32 27.55
CA GLY A 126 -19.02 -7.96 26.24
C GLY A 126 -18.83 -6.98 25.07
N PRO A 127 -18.72 -7.50 23.85
CA PRO A 127 -18.57 -6.67 22.65
C PRO A 127 -19.85 -5.87 22.38
N ASN A 128 -19.68 -4.59 22.01
CA ASN A 128 -20.79 -3.71 21.63
C ASN A 128 -21.04 -3.67 20.12
N THR A 129 -20.35 -4.53 19.35
CA THR A 129 -20.53 -4.71 17.92
C THR A 129 -20.82 -6.17 17.57
N GLY A 130 -21.46 -6.39 16.42
CA GLY A 130 -21.74 -7.74 15.95
C GLY A 130 -20.47 -8.50 15.52
N MET A 131 -20.45 -9.82 15.70
CA MET A 131 -19.28 -10.66 15.37
C MET A 131 -18.81 -10.56 13.92
N MET A 132 -19.73 -10.28 12.99
CA MET A 132 -19.38 -10.01 11.59
C MET A 132 -18.44 -8.81 11.45
N LEU A 133 -18.62 -7.76 12.26
CA LEU A 133 -17.79 -6.56 12.22
C LEU A 133 -16.46 -6.78 12.95
N GLU A 134 -16.48 -7.49 14.08
CA GLU A 134 -15.26 -7.83 14.82
C GLU A 134 -14.29 -8.67 13.97
N LYS A 135 -14.82 -9.70 13.30
CA LYS A 135 -14.10 -10.60 12.39
C LYS A 135 -14.11 -10.12 10.93
N GLY A 136 -14.30 -8.82 10.70
CA GLY A 136 -14.13 -8.25 9.37
C GLY A 136 -12.65 -8.14 8.96
N PRO A 137 -12.35 -7.99 7.66
CA PRO A 137 -11.00 -7.74 7.12
C PRO A 137 -10.47 -6.32 7.42
N THR A 138 -10.79 -5.79 8.60
CA THR A 138 -10.47 -4.41 9.00
C THR A 138 -8.98 -4.12 8.95
N LEU A 139 -8.12 -5.08 9.30
CA LEU A 139 -6.67 -4.90 9.20
C LEU A 139 -6.23 -4.74 7.75
N GLY A 140 -6.71 -5.60 6.86
CA GLY A 140 -6.41 -5.50 5.44
C GLY A 140 -6.81 -4.15 4.85
N TYR A 141 -8.04 -3.70 5.10
CA TYR A 141 -8.49 -2.40 4.59
C TYR A 141 -7.81 -1.20 5.26
N ALA A 142 -7.47 -1.28 6.55
CA ALA A 142 -6.73 -0.21 7.21
C ALA A 142 -5.33 -0.06 6.62
N LEU A 143 -4.62 -1.16 6.38
CA LEU A 143 -3.32 -1.15 5.70
C LEU A 143 -3.45 -0.58 4.28
N GLN A 144 -4.49 -0.99 3.53
CA GLN A 144 -4.75 -0.49 2.18
C GLN A 144 -5.02 1.02 2.16
N LEU A 145 -5.81 1.53 3.12
CA LEU A 145 -6.04 2.96 3.25
C LEU A 145 -4.73 3.70 3.55
N LEU A 146 -3.94 3.18 4.49
CA LEU A 146 -2.69 3.81 4.92
C LEU A 146 -1.56 3.73 3.89
N SER A 147 -1.61 2.80 2.92
CA SER A 147 -0.69 2.81 1.78
C SER A 147 -1.05 3.90 0.77
N GLU A 148 -2.34 4.20 0.64
CA GLU A 148 -2.85 5.23 -0.27
C GLU A 148 -2.72 6.65 0.29
N VAL A 149 -2.95 6.84 1.59
CA VAL A 149 -2.77 8.13 2.26
C VAL A 149 -1.34 8.24 2.79
N ASP A 150 -0.71 9.42 2.76
CA ASP A 150 0.69 9.60 3.19
C ASP A 150 0.86 9.49 4.73
N ARG A 151 0.67 8.27 5.26
CA ARG A 151 0.72 7.89 6.68
C ARG A 151 1.66 6.72 6.89
N LYS A 152 2.87 6.87 6.35
CA LYS A 152 3.94 5.87 6.43
C LYS A 152 4.28 5.47 7.86
N ASP A 153 4.15 6.41 8.80
CA ASP A 153 4.32 6.16 10.23
C ASP A 153 3.41 5.02 10.72
N LEU A 154 2.11 5.12 10.44
CA LEU A 154 1.12 4.13 10.85
C LEU A 154 1.20 2.86 10.02
N LEU A 155 1.43 3.00 8.72
CA LEU A 155 1.58 1.85 7.81
C LEU A 155 2.73 0.96 8.25
N SER A 156 3.93 1.51 8.41
CA SER A 156 5.10 0.75 8.87
C SER A 156 4.86 0.15 10.25
N GLY A 157 4.21 0.88 11.15
CA GLY A 157 3.83 0.37 12.46
C GLY A 157 2.94 -0.87 12.41
N LEU A 158 1.86 -0.84 11.61
CA LEU A 158 0.96 -1.99 11.46
C LEU A 158 1.58 -3.15 10.68
N LEU A 159 2.45 -2.88 9.70
CA LEU A 159 3.20 -3.93 9.00
C LEU A 159 4.18 -4.63 9.95
N ASN A 160 4.89 -3.88 10.80
CA ASN A 160 5.76 -4.45 11.83
C ASN A 160 4.97 -5.28 12.84
N TYR A 161 3.77 -4.83 13.21
CA TYR A 161 2.85 -5.62 14.03
C TYR A 161 2.48 -6.93 13.34
N ALA A 162 2.11 -6.88 12.05
CA ALA A 162 1.77 -8.08 11.29
C ALA A 162 2.94 -9.08 11.27
N ASP A 163 4.15 -8.60 10.98
CA ASP A 163 5.36 -9.43 10.92
C ASP A 163 5.71 -10.10 12.25
N SER A 164 5.46 -9.40 13.36
CA SER A 164 5.81 -9.90 14.70
C SER A 164 4.72 -10.75 15.35
N ARG A 165 3.43 -10.56 14.98
CA ARG A 165 2.29 -11.16 15.70
C ARG A 165 1.42 -12.11 14.87
N LEU A 166 1.47 -12.03 13.54
CA LEU A 166 0.54 -12.76 12.66
C LEU A 166 1.18 -13.94 11.95
N GLN A 167 2.35 -14.40 12.42
CA GLN A 167 3.03 -15.62 11.96
C GLN A 167 3.28 -15.64 10.43
N PRO A 168 3.96 -14.62 9.86
CA PRO A 168 4.30 -14.62 8.44
C PRO A 168 5.00 -15.93 8.06
N THR A 169 4.52 -16.56 6.99
CA THR A 169 4.98 -17.88 6.53
C THR A 169 5.40 -17.79 5.07
N TRP A 170 6.51 -18.44 4.75
CA TRP A 170 6.97 -18.63 3.38
C TRP A 170 6.64 -20.05 2.93
N GLU A 171 5.95 -20.18 1.79
CA GLU A 171 5.65 -21.45 1.14
C GLU A 171 5.82 -21.26 -0.37
N ASP A 172 6.63 -22.12 -1.00
CA ASP A 172 6.91 -22.09 -2.45
C ASP A 172 7.30 -20.70 -3.00
N GLY A 173 8.08 -19.94 -2.22
CA GLY A 173 8.53 -18.58 -2.58
C GLY A 173 7.49 -17.49 -2.36
N GLY A 174 6.29 -17.81 -1.87
CA GLY A 174 5.25 -16.85 -1.51
C GLY A 174 5.22 -16.54 -0.01
N LEU A 175 5.25 -15.26 0.34
CA LEU A 175 4.98 -14.79 1.69
C LEU A 175 3.47 -14.61 1.90
N PHE A 176 2.92 -15.23 2.94
CA PHE A 176 1.53 -15.03 3.36
C PHE A 176 1.40 -15.02 4.89
N TYR A 177 0.25 -14.59 5.38
CA TYR A 177 -0.10 -14.68 6.80
C TYR A 177 -1.22 -15.70 6.97
N PRO A 178 -0.98 -16.82 7.69
CA PRO A 178 -1.96 -17.89 7.84
C PRO A 178 -3.28 -17.40 8.42
N ARG A 179 -4.38 -18.01 7.97
CA ARG A 179 -5.72 -17.74 8.53
C ARG A 179 -5.71 -18.03 10.03
N ASN A 180 -6.24 -17.08 10.80
CA ASN A 180 -6.49 -17.25 12.22
C ASN A 180 -7.90 -16.74 12.56
N ASP A 181 -8.75 -17.63 13.05
CA ASP A 181 -10.14 -17.29 13.40
C ASP A 181 -10.30 -16.74 14.82
N GLU A 182 -9.22 -16.75 15.63
CA GLU A 182 -9.19 -16.13 16.95
C GLU A 182 -9.11 -14.61 16.85
N LEU A 183 -10.08 -13.92 17.46
CA LEU A 183 -10.19 -12.47 17.36
C LEU A 183 -8.95 -11.77 17.91
N ARG A 184 -8.45 -12.28 19.04
CA ARG A 184 -7.39 -11.68 19.84
C ARG A 184 -6.64 -12.70 20.70
N SER A 185 -5.43 -12.33 21.11
CA SER A 185 -4.64 -13.05 22.11
C SER A 185 -5.16 -12.80 23.55
N ALA A 186 -4.54 -13.48 24.52
CA ALA A 186 -4.76 -13.24 25.94
C ALA A 186 -4.40 -11.79 26.36
N ASP A 187 -3.38 -11.20 25.73
CA ASP A 187 -2.93 -9.83 25.97
C ASP A 187 -3.75 -8.77 25.20
N TRP A 188 -4.93 -9.16 24.69
CA TRP A 188 -5.83 -8.31 23.91
C TRP A 188 -5.30 -7.82 22.55
N ASP A 189 -4.19 -8.38 22.07
CA ASP A 189 -3.69 -8.12 20.72
C ASP A 189 -4.60 -8.75 19.66
N ARG A 190 -4.96 -7.99 18.62
CA ARG A 190 -5.77 -8.52 17.50
C ARG A 190 -4.97 -9.54 16.70
N THR A 191 -5.39 -10.79 16.72
CA THR A 191 -4.72 -11.90 16.01
C THR A 191 -5.51 -12.43 14.81
N TYR A 192 -6.73 -11.93 14.60
CA TYR A 192 -7.59 -12.38 13.52
C TYR A 192 -6.99 -12.07 12.15
N VAL A 193 -6.89 -13.10 11.32
CA VAL A 193 -6.43 -13.01 9.93
C VAL A 193 -7.41 -13.78 9.05
N ASP A 194 -8.14 -13.07 8.22
CA ASP A 194 -8.96 -13.67 7.17
C ASP A 194 -8.14 -13.86 5.87
N PRO A 195 -8.62 -14.67 4.91
CA PRO A 195 -7.89 -14.93 3.67
C PRO A 195 -7.55 -13.69 2.83
N TYR A 196 -8.40 -12.65 2.84
CA TYR A 196 -8.11 -11.42 2.09
C TYR A 196 -7.00 -10.61 2.78
N THR A 197 -7.06 -10.45 4.11
CA THR A 197 -5.99 -9.77 4.86
C THR A 197 -4.64 -10.46 4.67
N GLY A 198 -4.60 -11.78 4.87
CA GLY A 198 -3.34 -12.54 4.91
C GLY A 198 -2.69 -12.79 3.55
N ASN A 199 -3.47 -12.91 2.47
CA ASN A 199 -2.93 -13.24 1.14
C ASN A 199 -2.85 -12.03 0.19
N SER A 200 -3.60 -10.96 0.43
CA SER A 200 -3.73 -9.88 -0.57
C SER A 200 -3.53 -8.50 0.02
N ALA A 201 -4.20 -8.14 1.11
CA ALA A 201 -4.21 -6.76 1.59
C ALA A 201 -2.86 -6.32 2.15
N ILE A 202 -2.17 -7.20 2.90
CA ILE A 202 -0.82 -6.88 3.41
C ILE A 202 0.16 -6.74 2.23
N ALA A 203 0.13 -7.65 1.26
CA ALA A 203 0.97 -7.57 0.06
C ALA A 203 0.70 -6.31 -0.75
N TYR A 204 -0.57 -5.97 -0.98
CA TYR A 204 -0.98 -4.72 -1.61
C TYR A 204 -0.33 -3.52 -0.91
N SER A 205 -0.44 -3.46 0.42
CA SER A 205 -0.02 -2.30 1.19
C SER A 205 1.50 -2.14 1.26
N ARG A 206 2.26 -3.20 0.99
CA ARG A 206 3.73 -3.17 0.83
C ARG A 206 4.17 -2.70 -0.56
N LEU A 207 3.40 -3.04 -1.58
CA LEU A 207 3.72 -2.72 -2.98
C LEU A 207 3.18 -1.34 -3.40
N ASP A 208 2.09 -0.92 -2.78
CA ASP A 208 1.44 0.34 -3.08
C ASP A 208 2.29 1.53 -2.59
N ILE A 209 2.06 2.68 -3.23
CA ILE A 209 2.70 3.94 -2.90
C ILE A 209 1.61 4.97 -2.59
N ALA A 210 1.94 5.99 -1.79
CA ALA A 210 0.99 7.07 -1.53
C ALA A 210 0.39 7.64 -2.83
N GLY A 211 -0.94 7.65 -2.90
CA GLY A 211 -1.74 8.00 -4.06
C GLY A 211 -1.51 7.10 -5.27
N GLY A 212 -1.22 5.82 -5.09
CA GLY A 212 -0.91 4.86 -6.15
C GLY A 212 -2.08 4.73 -7.13
N GLN A 213 -3.28 4.47 -6.62
CA GLN A 213 -4.48 4.44 -7.45
C GLN A 213 -4.78 5.79 -8.11
N LYS A 214 -4.62 6.90 -7.37
CA LYS A 214 -4.81 8.25 -7.92
C LYS A 214 -3.88 8.52 -9.11
N LYS A 215 -2.60 8.16 -8.99
CA LYS A 215 -1.62 8.29 -10.09
C LYS A 215 -2.04 7.47 -11.30
N MET A 216 -2.49 6.23 -11.09
CA MET A 216 -2.99 5.39 -12.18
C MET A 216 -4.24 5.97 -12.84
N PHE A 217 -5.12 6.62 -12.07
CA PHE A 217 -6.33 7.26 -12.57
C PHE A 217 -6.07 8.56 -13.33
N GLU A 218 -5.24 9.45 -12.78
CA GLU A 218 -4.93 10.77 -13.38
C GLU A 218 -3.91 10.68 -14.51
N LYS A 219 -2.97 9.72 -14.43
CA LYS A 219 -1.89 9.53 -15.41
C LYS A 219 -1.83 8.07 -15.88
N PRO A 220 -2.89 7.57 -16.53
CA PRO A 220 -2.95 6.17 -16.92
C PRO A 220 -1.95 5.86 -18.05
N LEU A 221 -1.32 4.69 -18.03
CA LEU A 221 -0.31 4.26 -19.02
C LEU A 221 -0.84 4.19 -20.46
N THR A 222 -0.59 5.21 -21.29
CA THR A 222 -1.06 5.26 -22.70
C THR A 222 -0.34 4.28 -23.60
N ASN A 223 -0.95 3.93 -24.75
CA ASN A 223 -0.27 3.13 -25.76
C ASN A 223 1.04 3.81 -26.20
N ASP A 224 0.99 5.12 -26.43
CA ASP A 224 2.17 5.92 -26.77
C ASP A 224 3.25 5.85 -25.68
N CYS A 225 2.86 5.92 -24.40
CA CYS A 225 3.79 5.75 -23.28
C CYS A 225 4.43 4.36 -23.28
N LEU A 226 3.64 3.30 -23.48
CA LEU A 226 4.12 1.91 -23.45
C LEU A 226 5.01 1.57 -24.64
N THR A 227 4.73 2.12 -25.82
CA THR A 227 5.50 1.85 -27.05
C THR A 227 6.83 2.59 -27.10
N GLN A 228 6.99 3.67 -26.32
CA GLN A 228 8.21 4.48 -26.32
C GLN A 228 9.10 4.23 -25.10
N ARG A 229 8.54 3.75 -23.99
CA ARG A 229 9.27 3.58 -22.73
C ARG A 229 10.18 2.34 -22.77
N PRO A 230 11.47 2.47 -22.38
CA PRO A 230 12.33 1.32 -22.13
C PRO A 230 11.73 0.37 -21.10
N TYR A 231 11.86 -0.93 -21.37
CA TYR A 231 11.34 -1.97 -20.49
C TYR A 231 12.30 -3.15 -20.39
N ILE A 232 12.15 -3.94 -19.32
CA ILE A 232 12.95 -5.11 -19.02
C ILE A 232 12.18 -6.35 -19.49
N ASP A 233 12.88 -7.24 -20.19
CA ASP A 233 12.42 -8.56 -20.62
C ASP A 233 13.45 -9.62 -20.23
N GLY A 234 13.17 -10.90 -20.43
CA GLY A 234 14.09 -12.01 -20.13
C GLY A 234 14.14 -12.41 -18.65
N ILE A 235 13.31 -11.80 -17.80
CA ILE A 235 13.12 -12.14 -16.39
C ILE A 235 11.75 -12.79 -16.19
N HIS A 236 11.68 -13.93 -15.52
CA HIS A 236 10.41 -14.59 -15.16
C HIS A 236 10.47 -15.28 -13.80
N LEU A 237 9.31 -15.46 -13.15
CA LEU A 237 9.18 -15.97 -11.77
C LEU A 237 9.82 -17.34 -11.54
N ALA A 238 9.93 -18.17 -12.58
CA ALA A 238 10.55 -19.51 -12.48
C ALA A 238 12.09 -19.51 -12.48
N GLN A 239 12.77 -18.36 -12.45
CA GLN A 239 14.24 -18.27 -12.53
C GLN A 239 14.97 -18.34 -11.18
N GLY A 240 14.27 -18.60 -10.07
CA GLY A 240 14.93 -18.68 -8.76
C GLY A 240 15.37 -17.32 -8.19
N ILE A 241 14.90 -16.22 -8.78
CA ILE A 241 15.26 -14.86 -8.36
C ILE A 241 14.02 -14.02 -8.01
N ASP A 242 14.22 -13.07 -7.09
CA ASP A 242 13.32 -11.95 -6.82
C ASP A 242 13.79 -10.71 -7.57
N LEU A 243 12.85 -9.97 -8.16
CA LEU A 243 13.10 -8.66 -8.76
C LEU A 243 12.77 -7.57 -7.73
N LEU A 244 13.79 -7.03 -7.08
CA LEU A 244 13.65 -6.04 -6.00
C LEU A 244 13.48 -4.61 -6.52
N ARG A 245 14.02 -4.33 -7.72
CA ARG A 245 13.90 -3.04 -8.39
C ARG A 245 13.87 -3.23 -9.90
N GLY A 246 12.96 -2.54 -10.56
CA GLY A 246 12.86 -2.45 -12.01
C GLY A 246 12.36 -1.06 -12.38
N GLU A 247 13.28 -0.14 -12.63
CA GLU A 247 12.96 1.28 -12.78
C GLU A 247 13.54 1.87 -14.06
N TRP A 248 12.74 2.69 -14.74
CA TRP A 248 13.21 3.59 -15.79
C TRP A 248 13.25 5.02 -15.26
N ILE A 249 14.45 5.60 -15.24
CA ILE A 249 14.69 6.96 -14.79
C ILE A 249 14.87 7.86 -16.01
N GLU A 250 13.80 8.58 -16.36
CA GLU A 250 13.68 9.36 -17.60
C GLU A 250 14.75 10.44 -17.75
N LYS A 251 15.09 11.13 -16.66
CA LYS A 251 16.02 12.28 -16.64
C LYS A 251 17.45 11.83 -16.94
N GLU A 252 17.86 10.71 -16.37
CA GLU A 252 19.19 10.12 -16.51
C GLU A 252 19.29 9.21 -17.73
N LYS A 253 18.14 8.87 -18.34
CA LYS A 253 18.02 7.88 -19.41
C LYS A 253 18.64 6.54 -18.99
N THR A 254 18.18 6.04 -17.83
CA THR A 254 18.77 4.89 -17.15
C THR A 254 17.70 3.86 -16.79
N VAL A 255 17.98 2.59 -17.07
CA VAL A 255 17.24 1.45 -16.50
C VAL A 255 18.05 0.85 -15.36
N VAL A 256 17.40 0.64 -14.22
CA VAL A 256 18.00 0.00 -13.05
C VAL A 256 17.25 -1.29 -12.74
N ILE A 257 18.00 -2.37 -12.55
CA ILE A 257 17.51 -3.70 -12.22
C ILE A 257 18.25 -4.16 -10.97
N THR A 258 17.52 -4.56 -9.93
CA THR A 258 18.09 -5.19 -8.74
C THR A 258 17.45 -6.55 -8.57
N ILE A 259 18.28 -7.59 -8.53
CA ILE A 259 17.84 -8.98 -8.37
C ILE A 259 18.52 -9.64 -7.18
N LYS A 260 17.88 -10.66 -6.62
CA LYS A 260 18.42 -11.49 -5.54
C LYS A 260 17.94 -12.92 -5.69
N ALA A 261 18.78 -13.91 -5.39
CA ALA A 261 18.35 -15.30 -5.30
C ALA A 261 17.47 -15.51 -4.06
N TRP A 262 16.32 -16.16 -4.21
CA TRP A 262 15.39 -16.39 -3.08
C TRP A 262 15.67 -17.70 -2.34
N ASP A 263 16.25 -18.70 -3.00
CA ASP A 263 16.49 -20.05 -2.46
C ASP A 263 17.96 -20.29 -2.03
N GLU A 264 18.74 -19.21 -1.90
CA GLU A 264 20.18 -19.21 -1.58
C GLU A 264 21.07 -19.97 -2.59
N LYS A 265 20.55 -20.38 -3.74
CA LYS A 265 21.33 -21.01 -4.82
C LYS A 265 21.75 -20.00 -5.88
N ASP A 266 22.74 -20.38 -6.66
CA ASP A 266 23.19 -19.60 -7.81
C ASP A 266 22.24 -19.78 -9.00
N HIS A 267 21.69 -18.67 -9.48
CA HIS A 267 20.85 -18.58 -10.66
C HIS A 267 21.48 -17.67 -11.70
N ARG A 268 21.45 -18.10 -12.96
CA ARG A 268 21.90 -17.28 -14.08
C ARG A 268 20.69 -16.77 -14.84
N VAL A 269 20.56 -15.45 -14.89
CA VAL A 269 19.48 -14.76 -15.63
C VAL A 269 20.07 -13.82 -16.66
N GLU A 270 19.32 -13.52 -17.72
CA GLU A 270 19.74 -12.54 -18.74
C GLU A 270 18.66 -11.49 -18.93
N PRO A 271 18.69 -10.41 -18.13
CA PRO A 271 17.83 -9.26 -18.37
C PRO A 271 18.13 -8.63 -19.72
N VAL A 272 17.06 -8.31 -20.45
CA VAL A 272 17.12 -7.65 -21.76
C VAL A 272 16.39 -6.32 -21.65
N VAL A 273 17.13 -5.22 -21.74
CA VAL A 273 16.53 -3.89 -21.82
C VAL A 273 16.21 -3.58 -23.27
N LYS A 274 14.94 -3.30 -23.56
CA LYS A 274 14.40 -3.05 -24.90
C LYS A 274 13.89 -1.61 -25.04
N GLN A 275 13.52 -1.23 -26.27
CA GLN A 275 12.97 0.08 -26.62
C GLN A 275 13.95 1.23 -26.32
N LEU A 276 15.25 0.97 -26.46
CA LEU A 276 16.27 1.99 -26.24
C LEU A 276 16.32 2.98 -27.42
N SER A 277 16.39 4.27 -27.11
CA SER A 277 16.65 5.30 -28.12
C SER A 277 18.06 5.18 -28.70
N ARG A 278 18.27 5.65 -29.92
CA ARG A 278 19.55 5.63 -30.62
C ARG A 278 20.66 6.32 -29.82
N GLY A 279 21.83 5.70 -29.85
CA GLY A 279 23.07 6.23 -29.30
C GLY A 279 23.86 5.18 -28.55
N ARG A 280 24.91 5.64 -27.85
CA ARG A 280 25.77 4.78 -27.06
C ARG A 280 25.16 4.47 -25.70
N TRP A 281 25.06 3.20 -25.37
CA TRP A 281 24.61 2.70 -24.07
C TRP A 281 25.73 1.94 -23.38
N ALA A 282 25.70 1.93 -22.05
CA ALA A 282 26.64 1.19 -21.21
C ALA A 282 25.88 0.37 -20.16
N ILE A 283 26.42 -0.81 -19.85
CA ILE A 283 25.93 -1.70 -18.81
C ILE A 283 26.95 -1.70 -17.68
N TYR A 284 26.47 -1.49 -16.47
CA TYR A 284 27.22 -1.65 -15.23
C TYR A 284 26.60 -2.78 -14.43
N VAL A 285 27.43 -3.59 -13.80
CA VAL A 285 27.02 -4.58 -12.81
C VAL A 285 27.79 -4.30 -11.53
N ASP A 286 27.09 -4.10 -10.42
CA ASP A 286 27.64 -3.71 -9.11
C ASP A 286 28.62 -2.53 -9.21
N GLY A 287 28.21 -1.51 -9.96
CA GLY A 287 28.99 -0.29 -10.20
C GLY A 287 30.16 -0.45 -11.18
N GLN A 288 30.45 -1.65 -11.68
CA GLN A 288 31.55 -1.88 -12.62
C GLN A 288 31.07 -1.91 -14.08
N LEU A 289 31.71 -1.13 -14.94
CA LEU A 289 31.43 -1.10 -16.37
C LEU A 289 31.72 -2.48 -17.00
N GLN A 290 30.69 -3.10 -17.55
CA GLN A 290 30.79 -4.41 -18.19
C GLN A 290 30.93 -4.29 -19.72
N ARG A 291 30.18 -3.38 -20.33
CA ARG A 291 30.12 -3.22 -21.79
C ARG A 291 29.57 -1.85 -22.16
N SER A 292 29.97 -1.35 -23.33
CA SER A 292 29.29 -0.26 -24.01
C SER A 292 29.12 -0.57 -25.50
N GLN A 293 27.99 -0.15 -26.10
CA GLN A 293 27.70 -0.36 -27.52
C GLN A 293 26.79 0.74 -28.08
N GLU A 294 26.88 0.98 -29.38
CA GLU A 294 25.87 1.75 -30.11
C GLU A 294 24.60 0.93 -30.26
N VAL A 295 23.45 1.57 -30.04
CA VAL A 295 22.12 0.98 -30.17
C VAL A 295 21.32 1.84 -31.15
N ALA A 296 20.57 1.18 -32.04
CA ALA A 296 19.62 1.86 -32.94
C ALA A 296 18.33 2.25 -32.20
N ASP A 297 17.49 3.10 -32.78
CA ASP A 297 16.18 3.42 -32.19
C ASP A 297 15.31 2.15 -32.08
N GLY A 298 14.70 1.97 -30.91
CA GLY A 298 13.95 0.75 -30.57
C GLY A 298 14.83 -0.46 -30.28
N GLY A 299 16.15 -0.27 -30.19
CA GLY A 299 17.10 -1.34 -29.99
C GLY A 299 17.08 -1.94 -28.58
N LYS A 300 17.99 -2.90 -28.36
CA LYS A 300 18.08 -3.65 -27.11
C LYS A 300 19.53 -3.86 -26.67
N ILE A 301 19.69 -4.13 -25.38
CA ILE A 301 20.96 -4.54 -24.78
C ILE A 301 20.69 -5.57 -23.68
N SER A 302 21.54 -6.58 -23.56
CA SER A 302 21.42 -7.64 -22.56
C SER A 302 22.77 -8.00 -21.97
N LYS A 303 22.74 -8.58 -20.77
CA LYS A 303 23.91 -9.11 -20.08
C LYS A 303 23.45 -10.24 -19.16
N PRO A 304 24.03 -11.45 -19.27
CA PRO A 304 23.85 -12.46 -18.25
C PRO A 304 24.42 -12.00 -16.91
N ILE A 305 23.63 -12.17 -15.86
CA ILE A 305 23.96 -11.89 -14.47
C ILE A 305 23.85 -13.20 -13.69
N ASN A 306 24.78 -13.44 -12.78
CA ASN A 306 24.66 -14.51 -11.80
C ASN A 306 24.13 -13.89 -10.50
N ALA A 307 22.93 -14.27 -10.09
CA ALA A 307 22.38 -13.97 -8.78
C ALA A 307 22.64 -15.20 -7.90
N GLY A 308 23.58 -15.09 -6.97
CA GLY A 308 24.00 -16.18 -6.10
C GLY A 308 24.24 -15.71 -4.68
N GLY A 309 24.11 -16.60 -3.72
CA GLY A 309 24.23 -16.26 -2.30
C GLY A 309 23.11 -15.34 -1.78
N LYS A 310 23.42 -14.53 -0.76
CA LYS A 310 22.45 -13.63 -0.09
C LYS A 310 22.48 -12.19 -0.61
N ASP A 311 23.37 -11.88 -1.54
CA ASP A 311 23.66 -10.52 -1.97
C ASP A 311 22.72 -10.07 -3.09
N GLU A 312 22.39 -8.78 -3.08
CA GLU A 312 21.69 -8.12 -4.16
C GLU A 312 22.66 -7.84 -5.30
N VAL A 313 22.22 -8.04 -6.54
CA VAL A 313 23.01 -7.70 -7.73
C VAL A 313 22.32 -6.58 -8.49
N ASP A 314 23.07 -5.50 -8.73
CA ASP A 314 22.60 -4.31 -9.41
C ASP A 314 23.09 -4.29 -10.86
N MET A 315 22.16 -4.30 -11.82
CA MET A 315 22.45 -3.98 -13.22
C MET A 315 21.88 -2.62 -13.60
N VAL A 316 22.77 -1.75 -14.07
CA VAL A 316 22.42 -0.40 -14.54
C VAL A 316 22.72 -0.29 -16.03
N VAL A 317 21.71 0.07 -16.82
CA VAL A 317 21.84 0.35 -18.25
C VAL A 317 21.60 1.84 -18.47
N LEU A 318 22.64 2.56 -18.87
CA LEU A 318 22.59 4.02 -18.97
C LEU A 318 23.03 4.52 -20.34
N LYS A 319 22.37 5.57 -20.84
CA LYS A 319 22.76 6.23 -22.08
C LYS A 319 23.98 7.11 -21.81
N VAL A 320 25.08 6.84 -22.52
CA VAL A 320 26.32 7.61 -22.39
C VAL A 320 26.09 8.98 -23.03
N GLN A 321 26.11 10.03 -22.22
CA GLN A 321 26.09 11.40 -22.74
C GLN A 321 27.46 11.73 -23.33
N LYS A 322 27.49 12.39 -24.50
CA LYS A 322 28.74 12.96 -25.01
C LYS A 322 29.13 14.10 -24.07
N PHE A 323 30.25 13.95 -23.37
CA PHE A 323 30.95 15.11 -22.83
C PHE A 323 31.56 15.85 -24.02
N GLU A 324 30.99 16.98 -24.40
CA GLU A 324 31.72 17.95 -25.21
C GLU A 324 32.80 18.56 -24.32
N LEU A 325 34.02 18.02 -24.42
CA LEU A 325 35.20 18.74 -24.00
C LEU A 325 35.29 19.98 -24.88
N ALA A 326 34.86 21.12 -24.36
CA ALA A 326 35.19 22.42 -24.92
C ALA A 326 36.71 22.56 -24.85
N MET A 327 37.40 22.14 -25.91
CA MET A 327 38.79 22.50 -26.12
C MET A 327 38.80 23.96 -26.55
N SER A 328 38.92 24.84 -25.56
CA SER A 328 39.37 26.21 -25.77
C SER A 328 40.75 26.12 -26.43
N THR A 329 40.82 26.58 -27.68
CA THR A 329 42.07 26.72 -28.44
C THR A 329 42.79 28.00 -28.08
#